data_AF-A0A7V9UJU0-F1
#
_entry.id   AF-A0A7V9UJU0-F1
#
_cell.length_a   1.000
_cell.length_b   1.000
_cell.length_c   1.000
_cell.angle_alpha   90.00
_cell.angle_beta   90.00
_cell.angle_gamma   90.00
#
_symmetry.space_group_name_H-M   'P 1'
#
loop_
_entity.id
_entity.type
_entity.pdbx_description
1 polymer ?
#
loop_
_entity_poly.entity_id
_entity_poly.type
_entity_poly.pdbx_seq_one_letter_code
_entity_poly.pdbx_strand_id
1 'polypeptide(L)'
;MFIPSGLNLSTRRSSRHNSFFALPFITLLFLLAGMTNSARAATFTVPAGGDLQGAINSAQPGDVIILEAGASFTGSFILPSKPATGWITIQSSALAQLPEGERVTPAQSALMPKLISPGQGLSALKTAAGA
;
A
#
# COMPACT_ATOMS: atom_id res chain seq x y z
N MET A 1 38.10 -60.87 57.86
CA MET A 1 37.48 -60.01 58.89
C MET A 1 37.11 -58.70 58.21
N PHE A 2 35.80 -58.40 58.14
CA PHE A 2 35.14 -57.11 57.87
C PHE A 2 35.74 -56.16 56.79
N ILE A 3 35.22 -56.18 55.56
CA ILE A 3 34.23 -55.22 54.98
C ILE A 3 34.64 -53.74 55.07
N PRO A 4 34.89 -53.07 53.93
CA PRO A 4 34.46 -51.70 53.72
C PRO A 4 33.11 -51.68 53.01
N SER A 5 32.11 -51.22 53.75
CA SER A 5 30.74 -50.98 53.32
C SER A 5 30.65 -49.64 52.58
N GLY A 6 29.82 -49.65 51.55
CA GLY A 6 29.21 -48.45 51.00
C GLY A 6 29.98 -47.87 49.81
N LEU A 7 29.34 -47.48 48.72
CA LEU A 7 27.94 -47.13 48.58
C LEU A 7 27.60 -47.07 47.09
N ASN A 8 26.38 -47.49 46.78
CA ASN A 8 25.53 -47.02 45.67
C ASN A 8 26.00 -47.27 44.23
N LEU A 9 25.59 -48.37 43.58
CA LEU A 9 24.26 -48.64 42.99
C LEU A 9 23.94 -47.79 41.75
N SER A 10 23.96 -48.50 40.62
CA SER A 10 23.05 -48.39 39.49
C SER A 10 23.01 -47.09 38.70
N THR A 11 23.76 -47.13 37.60
CA THR A 11 23.29 -46.80 36.26
C THR A 11 21.78 -47.01 36.11
N ARG A 12 21.00 -45.94 36.21
CA ARG A 12 19.66 -45.86 35.61
C ARG A 12 19.58 -44.65 34.70
N ARG A 13 19.91 -44.89 33.43
CA ARG A 13 19.45 -44.08 32.31
C ARG A 13 17.94 -44.26 32.18
N SER A 14 17.17 -43.23 32.46
CA SER A 14 15.77 -43.09 32.03
C SER A 14 15.45 -41.60 32.07
N SER A 15 15.67 -40.87 30.97
CA SER A 15 14.60 -40.57 30.00
C SER A 15 13.31 -40.13 30.69
N ARG A 16 13.11 -38.81 30.77
CA ARG A 16 11.83 -38.12 30.51
C ARG A 16 12.01 -36.60 30.71
N HIS A 17 11.85 -35.89 29.59
CA HIS A 17 11.07 -34.67 29.40
C HIS A 17 11.26 -33.44 30.34
N ASN A 18 11.26 -32.28 29.67
CA ASN A 18 10.97 -30.94 30.17
C ASN A 18 12.14 -30.08 30.66
N SER A 19 12.97 -29.66 29.71
CA SER A 19 13.52 -28.30 29.72
C SER A 19 12.43 -27.36 29.22
N PHE A 20 12.10 -26.30 29.96
CA PHE A 20 12.08 -24.90 29.51
C PHE A 20 11.60 -24.02 30.68
N PHE A 21 12.61 -23.44 31.32
CA PHE A 21 12.53 -22.50 32.43
C PHE A 21 11.68 -21.25 32.07
N ALA A 22 10.81 -20.91 33.01
CA ALA A 22 10.30 -19.59 33.39
C ALA A 22 10.84 -18.34 32.66
N LEU A 23 9.94 -17.61 32.00
CA LEU A 23 9.96 -16.14 31.90
C LEU A 23 8.51 -15.62 32.06
N PRO A 24 8.11 -15.13 33.24
CA PRO A 24 6.82 -14.48 33.43
C PRO A 24 6.96 -12.94 33.28
N PHE A 25 5.86 -12.25 32.90
CA PHE A 25 5.68 -10.78 33.01
C PHE A 25 6.20 -9.83 31.91
N ILE A 26 5.87 -10.03 30.62
CA ILE A 26 5.70 -8.91 29.66
C ILE A 26 4.51 -9.17 28.73
N THR A 27 3.32 -9.38 29.31
CA THR A 27 2.09 -9.67 28.55
C THR A 27 0.90 -8.86 29.08
N LEU A 28 1.08 -7.56 29.37
CA LEU A 28 -0.07 -6.66 29.63
C LEU A 28 0.14 -5.17 29.27
N LEU A 29 1.01 -4.84 28.31
CA LEU A 29 0.99 -3.53 27.64
C LEU A 29 0.97 -3.69 26.12
N PHE A 30 0.11 -4.60 25.65
CA PHE A 30 -0.09 -4.90 24.23
C PHE A 30 -1.55 -4.61 23.84
N LEU A 31 -2.11 -3.49 24.30
CA LEU A 31 -3.50 -3.13 23.96
C LEU A 31 -3.77 -1.64 23.72
N LEU A 32 -2.75 -0.80 23.49
CA LEU A 32 -3.04 0.58 23.07
C LEU A 32 -1.92 1.23 22.23
N ALA A 33 -1.45 0.55 21.19
CA ALA A 33 -0.65 1.16 20.14
C ALA A 33 -0.99 0.50 18.81
N GLY A 34 -1.81 1.15 17.97
CA GLY A 34 -2.06 0.60 16.64
C GLY A 34 -3.22 1.15 15.81
N MET A 35 -3.87 2.25 16.19
CA MET A 35 -4.87 2.89 15.33
C MET A 35 -4.69 4.41 15.23
N THR A 36 -3.45 4.89 15.17
CA THR A 36 -3.23 6.13 14.45
C THR A 36 -3.05 5.74 12.99
N ASN A 37 -4.16 5.59 12.26
CA ASN A 37 -4.11 5.66 10.81
C ASN A 37 -3.66 7.08 10.47
N SER A 38 -2.36 7.34 10.51
CA SER A 38 -1.81 8.47 9.79
C SER A 38 -2.09 8.16 8.33
N ALA A 39 -3.17 8.72 7.81
CA ALA A 39 -3.38 8.83 6.37
C ALA A 39 -2.21 9.65 5.84
N ARG A 40 -1.11 8.97 5.51
CA ARG A 40 0.00 9.58 4.80
C ARG A 40 -0.46 9.65 3.35
N ALA A 41 -0.88 10.83 2.93
CA ALA A 41 -1.10 11.11 1.52
C ALA A 41 0.21 10.85 0.78
N ALA A 42 0.22 9.84 -0.08
CA ALA A 42 1.33 9.55 -0.97
C ALA A 42 1.15 10.31 -2.29
N THR A 43 2.27 10.63 -2.93
CA THR A 43 2.28 11.26 -4.26
C THR A 43 2.90 10.31 -5.27
N PHE A 44 2.12 9.91 -6.28
CA PHE A 44 2.57 9.06 -7.39
C PHE A 44 2.81 9.94 -8.61
N THR A 45 4.06 10.12 -9.01
CA THR A 45 4.38 10.84 -10.26
C THR A 45 4.48 9.85 -11.42
N VAL A 46 3.67 10.06 -12.45
CA VAL A 46 3.62 9.23 -13.65
C VAL A 46 4.10 10.07 -14.84
N PRO A 47 5.35 9.86 -15.31
CA PRO A 47 5.87 10.54 -16.50
C PRO A 47 5.21 10.01 -17.78
N ALA A 48 5.51 10.66 -18.91
CA ALA A 48 5.09 10.18 -20.23
C ALA A 48 5.55 8.72 -20.47
N GLY A 49 4.62 7.86 -20.89
CA GLY A 49 4.86 6.43 -21.06
C GLY A 49 4.94 5.63 -19.75
N GLY A 50 4.72 6.27 -18.59
CA GLY A 50 4.65 5.60 -17.30
C GLY A 50 3.37 4.78 -17.10
N ASP A 51 3.38 3.94 -16.06
CA ASP A 51 2.26 3.05 -15.74
C ASP A 51 1.19 3.76 -14.88
N LEU A 52 0.20 4.34 -15.57
CA LEU A 52 -0.96 4.94 -14.91
C LEU A 52 -1.84 3.90 -14.21
N GLN A 53 -1.98 2.69 -14.74
CA GLN A 53 -2.82 1.67 -14.12
C GLN A 53 -2.21 1.17 -12.81
N GLY A 54 -0.90 0.97 -12.78
CA GLY A 54 -0.16 0.66 -11.56
C GLY A 54 -0.35 1.72 -10.48
N ALA A 55 -0.23 3.01 -10.84
CA ALA A 55 -0.49 4.12 -9.92
C ALA A 55 -1.93 4.10 -9.36
N ILE A 56 -2.93 3.91 -10.21
CA ILE A 56 -4.35 3.79 -9.79
C ILE A 56 -4.55 2.58 -8.86
N ASN A 57 -3.91 1.45 -9.16
CA ASN A 57 -4.01 0.24 -8.35
C ASN A 57 -3.39 0.43 -6.96
N SER A 58 -2.25 1.09 -6.87
CA SER A 58 -1.54 1.33 -5.62
C SER A 58 -2.15 2.45 -4.76
N ALA A 59 -2.74 3.47 -5.37
CA ALA A 59 -3.27 4.64 -4.66
C ALA A 59 -4.34 4.28 -3.63
N GLN A 60 -4.29 4.93 -2.48
CA GLN A 60 -5.24 4.85 -1.37
C GLN A 60 -5.96 6.20 -1.20
N PRO A 61 -7.14 6.23 -0.57
CA PRO A 61 -7.82 7.51 -0.28
C PRO A 61 -6.91 8.49 0.46
N GLY A 62 -6.84 9.72 -0.04
CA GLY A 62 -5.91 10.76 0.38
C GLY A 62 -4.70 10.93 -0.55
N ASP A 63 -4.43 9.97 -1.44
CA ASP A 63 -3.28 10.03 -2.34
C ASP A 63 -3.50 10.94 -3.55
N VAL A 64 -2.39 11.44 -4.08
CA VAL A 64 -2.35 12.27 -5.28
C VAL A 64 -1.54 11.57 -6.37
N ILE A 65 -2.14 11.33 -7.52
CA ILE A 65 -1.46 10.86 -8.73
C ILE A 65 -1.21 12.09 -9.61
N ILE A 66 0.06 12.41 -9.82
CA ILE A 66 0.52 13.50 -10.69
C ILE A 66 0.87 12.92 -12.06
N LEU A 67 0.16 13.36 -13.08
CA LEU A 67 0.44 13.03 -14.47
C LEU A 67 1.26 14.14 -15.11
N GLU A 68 2.25 13.77 -15.91
CA GLU A 68 3.03 14.74 -16.68
C GLU A 68 2.13 15.54 -17.64
N ALA A 69 2.23 16.87 -17.58
CA ALA A 69 1.51 17.78 -18.47
C ALA A 69 1.91 17.55 -19.93
N GLY A 70 0.92 17.55 -20.83
CA GLY A 70 1.13 17.31 -22.26
C GLY A 70 1.37 15.85 -22.64
N ALA A 71 1.60 14.96 -21.67
CA ALA A 71 1.76 13.54 -21.92
C ALA A 71 0.44 12.88 -22.39
N SER A 72 0.59 11.82 -23.17
CA SER A 72 -0.54 11.02 -23.67
C SER A 72 -0.45 9.60 -23.12
N PHE A 73 -1.48 9.20 -22.37
CA PHE A 73 -1.62 7.88 -21.79
C PHE A 73 -2.68 7.12 -22.58
N THR A 74 -2.24 6.22 -23.45
CA THR A 74 -3.13 5.39 -24.26
C THR A 74 -3.44 4.09 -23.55
N GLY A 75 -4.71 3.84 -23.24
CA GLY A 75 -5.11 2.63 -22.53
C GLY A 75 -6.57 2.64 -22.11
N SER A 76 -7.05 1.49 -21.66
CA SER A 76 -8.36 1.33 -21.02
C SER A 76 -8.13 1.21 -19.51
N PHE A 77 -8.05 2.34 -18.81
CA PHE A 77 -7.76 2.41 -17.39
C PHE A 77 -8.99 2.03 -16.56
N ILE A 78 -8.81 1.08 -15.63
CA ILE A 78 -9.84 0.58 -14.74
C ILE A 78 -9.66 1.24 -13.37
N LEU A 79 -10.72 1.87 -12.89
CA LEU A 79 -10.82 2.38 -11.53
C LEU A 79 -11.37 1.25 -10.63
N PRO A 80 -10.55 0.63 -9.78
CA PRO A 80 -10.99 -0.45 -8.91
C PRO A 80 -11.78 0.09 -7.72
N SER A 81 -12.64 -0.74 -7.14
CA SER A 81 -13.28 -0.43 -5.85
C SER A 81 -12.20 -0.35 -4.76
N LYS A 82 -12.22 0.74 -3.97
CA LYS A 82 -11.33 0.92 -2.83
C LYS A 82 -12.14 0.74 -1.55
N PRO A 83 -11.66 -0.04 -0.56
CA PRO A 83 -12.44 -0.38 0.63
C PRO A 83 -12.58 0.76 1.65
N ALA A 84 -12.01 1.93 1.36
CA ALA A 84 -11.95 3.07 2.27
C ALA A 84 -12.61 4.31 1.64
N THR A 85 -13.14 5.17 2.50
CA THR A 85 -13.78 6.43 2.11
C THR A 85 -12.73 7.52 1.93
N GLY A 86 -12.95 8.40 0.96
CA GLY A 86 -12.08 9.54 0.66
C GLY A 86 -11.74 9.64 -0.82
N TRP A 87 -11.01 10.70 -1.18
CA TRP A 87 -10.68 11.00 -2.56
C TRP A 87 -9.28 10.52 -2.92
N ILE A 88 -9.13 9.97 -4.12
CA ILE A 88 -7.83 9.84 -4.79
C ILE A 88 -7.82 10.93 -5.86
N THR A 89 -6.87 11.86 -5.77
CA THR A 89 -6.80 12.99 -6.70
C THR A 89 -5.85 12.67 -7.84
N ILE A 90 -6.32 12.71 -9.08
CA ILE A 90 -5.46 12.65 -10.26
C ILE A 90 -5.35 14.06 -10.83
N GLN A 91 -4.14 14.59 -10.94
CA GLN A 91 -3.90 15.97 -11.35
C GLN A 91 -2.73 16.11 -12.33
N SER A 92 -2.68 17.24 -13.03
CA SER A 92 -1.54 17.61 -13.88
C SER A 92 -0.33 18.04 -13.05
N SER A 93 0.88 17.74 -13.52
CA SER A 93 2.12 18.30 -12.99
C SER A 93 2.23 19.82 -13.17
N ALA A 94 1.50 20.39 -14.13
CA ALA A 94 1.44 21.82 -14.41
C ALA A 94 0.26 22.53 -13.71
N LEU A 95 -0.28 21.96 -12.63
CA LEU A 95 -1.42 22.54 -11.90
C LEU A 95 -1.21 24.01 -11.51
N ALA A 96 0.00 24.37 -11.08
CA ALA A 96 0.34 25.75 -10.68
C ALA A 96 0.32 26.76 -11.84
N GLN A 97 0.25 26.30 -13.09
CA GLN A 97 0.18 27.14 -14.29
C GLN A 97 -1.25 27.27 -14.83
N LEU A 98 -2.20 26.53 -14.23
CA LEU A 98 -3.63 26.65 -14.54
C LEU A 98 -4.21 27.87 -13.79
N PRO A 99 -5.27 28.49 -14.33
CA PRO A 99 -5.81 29.71 -13.76
C PRO A 99 -6.61 29.36 -12.50
N GLU A 100 -6.33 30.04 -11.39
CA GLU A 100 -7.08 29.87 -10.15
C GLU A 100 -8.39 30.64 -10.20
N GLY A 101 -9.48 30.04 -9.71
CA GLY A 101 -10.80 30.69 -9.66
C GLY A 101 -11.53 30.82 -11.00
N GLU A 102 -10.91 30.41 -12.11
CA GLU A 102 -11.51 30.44 -13.45
C GLU A 102 -11.61 29.03 -14.05
N ARG A 103 -12.47 28.89 -15.07
CA ARG A 103 -12.58 27.63 -15.82
C ARG A 103 -11.39 27.49 -16.78
N VAL A 104 -10.77 26.30 -16.78
CA VAL A 104 -9.75 25.93 -17.77
C VAL A 104 -10.34 25.95 -19.18
N THR A 105 -9.59 26.50 -20.14
CA THR A 105 -10.00 26.61 -21.55
C THR A 105 -9.14 25.73 -22.46
N PRO A 106 -9.57 25.45 -23.71
CA PRO A 106 -8.78 24.64 -24.65
C PRO A 106 -7.36 25.18 -24.93
N ALA A 107 -7.13 26.49 -24.75
CA ALA A 107 -5.82 27.11 -24.89
C ALA A 107 -4.78 26.54 -23.90
N GLN A 108 -5.23 25.97 -22.79
CA GLN A 108 -4.39 25.39 -21.74
C GLN A 108 -4.24 23.87 -21.89
N SER A 109 -4.71 23.28 -22.98
CA SER A 109 -4.62 21.82 -23.20
C SER A 109 -3.19 21.28 -23.18
N ALA A 110 -2.19 22.10 -23.52
CA ALA A 110 -0.78 21.72 -23.41
C ALA A 110 -0.32 21.50 -21.96
N LEU A 111 -1.00 22.12 -20.98
CA LEU A 111 -0.74 21.96 -19.55
C LEU A 111 -1.50 20.76 -18.96
N MET A 112 -2.24 20.01 -19.77
CA MET A 112 -3.07 18.90 -19.33
C MET A 112 -2.54 17.57 -19.88
N PRO A 113 -2.56 16.50 -19.07
CA PRO A 113 -2.36 15.14 -19.57
C PRO A 113 -3.57 14.72 -20.44
N LYS A 114 -3.35 13.81 -21.37
CA LYS A 114 -4.39 13.23 -22.23
C LYS A 114 -4.56 11.75 -21.95
N LEU A 115 -5.80 11.32 -21.76
CA LEU A 115 -6.17 9.90 -21.72
C LEU A 115 -6.74 9.51 -23.07
N ILE A 116 -6.10 8.57 -23.76
CA ILE A 116 -6.45 8.17 -25.12
C ILE A 116 -6.99 6.75 -25.07
N SER A 117 -8.15 6.52 -25.69
CA SER A 117 -8.68 5.17 -25.86
C SER A 117 -7.74 4.35 -26.76
N PRO A 118 -7.53 3.05 -26.49
CA PRO A 118 -6.76 2.17 -27.35
C PRO A 118 -7.48 1.85 -28.69
N GLY A 119 -8.70 2.35 -28.88
CA GLY A 119 -9.52 2.11 -30.07
C GLY A 119 -10.47 0.92 -29.91
N GLN A 120 -11.01 0.42 -31.02
CA GLN A 120 -11.89 -0.76 -31.06
C GLN A 120 -13.18 -0.65 -30.21
N GLY A 121 -13.69 0.56 -30.02
CA GLY A 121 -14.89 0.82 -29.20
C GLY A 121 -14.63 0.74 -27.69
N LEU A 122 -13.38 0.62 -27.25
CA LEU A 122 -13.03 0.61 -25.82
C LEU A 122 -13.05 2.04 -25.26
N SER A 123 -13.51 2.18 -24.02
CA SER A 123 -13.44 3.45 -23.29
C SER A 123 -12.04 3.64 -22.69
N ALA A 124 -11.56 4.89 -22.66
CA ALA A 124 -10.28 5.20 -22.01
C ALA A 124 -10.33 4.99 -20.48
N LEU A 125 -11.51 5.17 -19.89
CA LEU A 125 -11.78 4.98 -18.46
C LEU A 125 -12.94 4.00 -18.27
N LYS A 126 -12.79 3.11 -17.30
CA LYS A 126 -13.79 2.13 -16.88
C LYS A 126 -13.79 2.04 -15.35
N THR A 127 -14.92 1.69 -14.77
CA THR A 127 -15.01 1.35 -13.34
C THR A 127 -15.12 -0.17 -13.18
N ALA A 128 -14.50 -0.71 -12.15
CA ALA A 128 -14.72 -2.10 -11.74
C ALA A 128 -16.08 -2.25 -11.05
N ALA A 129 -16.59 -3.47 -10.94
CA ALA A 129 -17.83 -3.72 -10.19
C ALA A 129 -17.67 -3.29 -8.72
N GLY A 130 -18.65 -2.53 -8.21
CA GLY A 130 -18.66 -2.03 -6.83
C GLY A 130 -17.75 -0.82 -6.57
N ALA A 131 -17.25 -0.16 -7.61
CA ALA A 131 -16.54 1.12 -7.55
C ALA A 131 -17.48 2.31 -7.76
#